data_AF-A0A1A8EDJ9-F1
#
_entry.id   AF-A0A1A8EDJ9-F1
#
_cell.length_a   1.000
_cell.length_b   1.000
_cell.length_c   1.000
_cell.angle_alpha   90.00
_cell.angle_beta   90.00
_cell.angle_gamma   90.00
#
_symmetry.space_group_name_H-M   'P 1'
#
loop_
_entity.id
_entity.type
_entity.pdbx_description
1 polymer ?
#
loop_
_entity_poly.entity_id
_entity_poly.type
_entity_poly.pdbx_seq_one_letter_code
_entity_poly.pdbx_strand_id
1 'polypeptide(L)' 'TGMMYYQNRENEKGGGVALYICNTLKSKGMYNMSTATADVMEMITVEITSEKTKNIIISSIYRAPGSCI' A
#
# COMPACT_ATOMS: atom_id res chain seq x y z
N THR A 1 18.10 0.44 -8.06
CA THR A 1 17.48 0.50 -6.72
C THR A 1 16.05 0.97 -6.86
N GLY A 2 15.15 0.64 -5.93
CA GLY A 2 13.71 0.92 -6.00
C GLY A 2 13.21 1.71 -4.77
N MET A 3 11.92 2.03 -4.74
CA MET A 3 11.24 2.67 -3.62
C MET A 3 10.28 1.69 -2.97
N MET A 4 10.32 1.61 -1.64
CA MET A 4 9.40 0.79 -0.84
C MET A 4 8.35 1.69 -0.19
N TYR A 5 7.08 1.38 -0.42
CA TYR A 5 5.94 1.94 0.30
C TYR A 5 5.41 0.87 1.23
N TYR A 6 5.14 1.21 2.49
CA TYR A 6 4.65 0.23 3.45
C TYR A 6 3.67 0.88 4.42
N GLN A 7 2.78 0.07 4.93
CA GLN A 7 1.88 0.40 6.03
C GLN A 7 1.94 -0.74 7.02
N ASN A 8 2.52 -0.47 8.19
CA ASN A 8 2.57 -1.45 9.28
C ASN A 8 1.26 -1.44 10.04
N ARG A 9 0.91 -2.60 10.61
CA ARG A 9 -0.16 -2.69 11.61
C ARG A 9 0.28 -1.96 12.88
N GLU A 10 -0.60 -1.14 13.43
CA GLU A 10 -0.33 -0.48 14.71
C GLU A 10 -0.50 -1.46 15.88
N ASN A 11 0.37 -1.34 16.89
CA ASN A 11 0.29 -2.04 18.18
C ASN A 11 0.37 -3.58 18.18
N GLU A 12 0.72 -4.20 17.05
CA GLU A 12 0.83 -5.67 16.93
C GLU A 12 2.25 -6.13 16.57
N LYS A 13 2.62 -7.34 17.00
CA LYS A 13 3.88 -7.98 16.63
C LYS A 13 3.73 -8.70 15.28
N GLY A 14 3.73 -7.92 14.21
CA GLY A 14 3.70 -8.42 12.83
C GLY A 14 2.48 -7.98 12.03
N GLY A 15 2.44 -8.36 10.75
CA GLY A 15 1.47 -7.87 9.79
C GLY A 15 1.91 -6.57 9.11
N GLY A 16 1.01 -5.98 8.34
CA GLY A 16 1.31 -4.86 7.44
C GLY A 16 1.41 -5.27 5.98
N VAL A 17 1.45 -4.26 5.13
CA VAL A 17 1.53 -4.40 3.67
C VAL A 17 2.68 -3.58 3.14
N ALA A 18 3.31 -4.06 2.06
CA ALA A 18 4.35 -3.33 1.37
C ALA A 18 4.23 -3.48 -0.15
N LEU A 19 4.60 -2.42 -0.85
CA LEU A 19 4.78 -2.38 -2.30
C LEU A 19 6.20 -1.91 -2.59
N TYR A 20 6.95 -2.72 -3.33
CA TYR A 20 8.24 -2.33 -3.87
C TYR A 20 8.09 -1.95 -5.34
N ILE A 21 8.52 -0.74 -5.69
CA ILE A 21 8.42 -0.20 -7.04
C ILE A 21 9.83 0.09 -7.56
N CYS A 22 10.11 -0.36 -8.79
CA CYS A 22 11.38 -0.06 -9.45
C CYS A 22 11.48 1.45 -9.74
N ASN A 23 12.61 2.09 -9.46
CA ASN A 23 12.78 3.55 -9.66
C ASN A 23 12.69 3.99 -11.13
N THR A 24 12.66 3.05 -12.08
CA THR A 24 12.34 3.36 -13.49
C THR A 24 10.90 3.80 -13.68
N LEU A 25 10.02 3.54 -12.70
CA LEU A 25 8.63 3.97 -12.67
C LEU A 25 8.50 5.17 -11.72
N LYS A 26 7.95 6.28 -12.22
CA LYS A 26 7.59 7.42 -11.38
C LYS A 26 6.40 7.03 -10.52
N SER A 27 6.52 7.09 -9.20
CA SER A 27 5.43 6.72 -8.28
C SER A 27 5.33 7.64 -7.07
N LYS A 28 4.14 7.72 -6.47
CA LYS A 28 3.90 8.40 -5.18
C LYS A 28 2.90 7.64 -4.33
N GLY A 29 3.11 7.65 -3.01
CA GLY A 29 2.14 7.11 -2.05
C GLY A 29 0.87 7.95 -2.00
N MET A 30 -0.29 7.29 -1.98
CA MET A 30 -1.61 7.90 -1.82
C MET A 30 -2.13 7.64 -0.40
N TYR A 31 -1.58 8.36 0.58
CA TYR A 31 -1.86 8.11 2.00
C TYR A 31 -3.32 8.36 2.41
N ASN A 32 -4.04 9.24 1.70
CA ASN A 32 -5.47 9.46 1.89
C ASN A 32 -6.35 8.27 1.41
N MET A 33 -5.78 7.38 0.59
CA MET A 33 -6.38 6.13 0.14
C MET A 33 -5.65 4.91 0.71
N SER A 34 -4.86 5.12 1.77
CA SER A 34 -4.17 4.07 2.53
C SER A 34 -4.78 4.03 3.93
N THR A 35 -4.93 2.85 4.51
CA THR A 35 -5.53 2.72 5.85
C THR A 35 -4.85 1.61 6.64
N ALA A 36 -4.77 1.80 7.95
CA ALA A 36 -4.49 0.73 8.90
C ALA A 36 -5.60 0.76 9.93
N THR A 37 -6.39 -0.30 10.00
CA THR A 37 -7.46 -0.47 10.99
C THR A 37 -7.13 -1.73 11.78
N ALA A 38 -6.84 -1.54 13.07
CA ALA A 38 -6.45 -2.61 13.98
C ALA A 38 -7.42 -3.80 13.86
N ASP A 39 -6.85 -5.00 13.74
CA ASP A 39 -7.58 -6.28 13.61
C ASP A 39 -8.56 -6.39 12.44
N VAL A 40 -8.55 -5.44 11.51
CA VAL A 40 -9.41 -5.44 10.31
C VAL A 40 -8.58 -5.51 9.04
N MET A 41 -7.82 -4.46 8.72
CA MET A 41 -7.09 -4.38 7.47
C MET A 41 -5.90 -3.42 7.49
N GLU A 42 -4.89 -3.73 6.69
CA GLU A 42 -3.81 -2.84 6.32
C GLU A 42 -3.82 -2.66 4.80
N MET A 43 -3.73 -1.41 4.35
CA MET A 43 -3.74 -1.05 2.94
C MET A 43 -2.74 0.07 2.67
N ILE A 44 -1.92 -0.14 1.64
CA ILE A 44 -1.08 0.89 1.05
C ILE A 44 -1.49 1.08 -0.41
N THR A 45 -1.73 2.33 -0.79
CA THR A 45 -2.10 2.69 -2.16
C THR A 45 -1.02 3.56 -2.76
N VAL A 46 -0.62 3.25 -4.00
CA VAL A 46 0.43 3.96 -4.73
C VAL A 46 -0.08 4.29 -6.13
N GLU A 47 0.20 5.52 -6.58
CA GLU A 47 -0.03 5.94 -7.95
C GLU A 47 1.28 5.79 -8.74
N ILE A 48 1.25 5.06 -9.85
CA ILE A 48 2.30 5.05 -10.86
C ILE A 48 1.91 6.04 -11.96
N THR A 49 2.75 7.05 -12.15
CA THR A 49 2.56 8.09 -13.17
C THR A 49 3.14 7.63 -14.50
N SER A 50 2.36 7.77 -15.56
CA SER A 50 2.80 7.51 -16.93
C SER A 50 2.66 8.77 -17.76
N GLU A 51 3.70 9.12 -18.53
CA GLU A 51 3.66 10.26 -19.44
C GLU A 51 2.95 9.92 -20.77
N LYS A 52 2.87 8.62 -21.10
CA LYS A 52 2.33 8.12 -22.38
C LYS A 52 0.93 7.56 -22.27
N THR A 53 0.53 7.15 -21.07
CA THR A 53 -0.76 6.50 -20.79
C THR A 53 -1.39 7.13 -19.56
N LYS A 54 -2.61 6.69 -19.21
CA LYS A 54 -3.21 7.06 -17.93
C LYS A 54 -2.34 6.58 -16.77
N ASN A 55 -2.43 7.29 -15.65
CA ASN A 55 -1.84 6.88 -14.38
C ASN A 55 -2.52 5.60 -13.89
N ILE A 56 -1.75 4.77 -13.18
CA ILE A 56 -2.20 3.49 -12.65
C ILE A 56 -2.23 3.60 -11.13
N ILE A 57 -3.33 3.20 -10.51
CA ILE A 57 -3.48 3.15 -9.05
C ILE A 57 -3.38 1.68 -8.63
N ILE A 58 -2.51 1.38 -7.67
CA ILE A 58 -2.30 0.05 -7.13
C ILE A 58 -2.51 0.11 -5.62
N SER A 59 -3.40 -0.73 -5.11
CA SER A 59 -3.60 -0.93 -3.67
C SER A 59 -3.17 -2.34 -3.29
N SER A 60 -2.25 -2.45 -2.33
CA SER A 60 -1.92 -3.71 -1.68
C SER A 60 -2.68 -3.77 -0.36
N ILE A 61 -3.51 -4.80 -0.20
CA ILE A 61 -4.42 -4.96 0.93
C ILE A 61 -4.14 -6.28 1.62
N TYR A 62 -3.93 -6.23 2.92
CA TYR A 62 -3.93 -7.39 3.79
C TYR A 62 -5.09 -7.26 4.76
N ARG A 63 -5.88 -8.32 4.87
CA ARG A 63 -7.03 -8.40 5.77
C ARG A 63 -6.67 -9.35 6.91
N ALA A 64 -6.91 -8.92 8.15
CA ALA A 64 -6.64 -9.77 9.30
C ALA A 64 -7.55 -11.03 9.25
N PRO A 65 -7.00 -12.24 9.51
CA PRO A 65 -7.81 -13.45 9.62
C PRO A 65 -8.92 -13.29 10.65
N GLY A 66 -10.14 -13.76 10.34
CA GLY A 66 -11.28 -13.67 11.26
C GLY A 66 -11.87 -12.26 11.41
N SER A 67 -11.34 -11.24 10.72
CA SER A 67 -12.00 -9.94 10.66
C SER A 67 -13.38 -10.10 10.01
N CYS A 68 -14.44 -9.82 10.76
CA CYS A 68 -15.80 -9.80 10.26
C CYS A 68 -16.01 -8.46 9.54
N ILE A 69 -16.31 -8.52 8.24
CA ILE A 69 -17.00 -7.44 7.53
C ILE A 69 -18.38 -8.00 7.22
#